data_AF-I9QJZ3-F1
#
_entry.id   AF-I9QJZ3-F1
#
_cell.length_a   1.000
_cell.length_b   1.000
_cell.length_c   1.000
_cell.angle_alpha   90.00
_cell.angle_beta   90.00
_cell.angle_gamma   90.00
#
_symmetry.space_group_name_H-M   'P 1'
#
loop_
_entity.id
_entity.type
_entity.pdbx_description
1 polymer ?
#
loop_
_entity_poly.entity_id
_entity_poly.type
_entity_poly.pdbx_seq_one_letter_code
_entity_poly.pdbx_strand_id
1 'polypeptide(L)'
;MIIDIISDVCASLSERMDQQINYIYGDSSYIRETLLLLGKSRVTALGKFPMIGLYVPLDEERDSEDYFCKASVNIIIATNTLEKYTNEQRREISFEGILRPLYYGFIEELKKCDKFDFSYSGIVSHTYSENYSFGRRGAVDVDGKEVGEKIDAIEIKNLDLTVKNQNCYANRY
;
A
#
# COMPACT_ATOMS: atom_id res chain seq x y z
N MET A 1 6.09 12.11 -7.52
CA MET A 1 5.20 12.90 -6.64
C MET A 1 4.23 12.02 -5.88
N ILE A 2 3.23 11.37 -6.51
CA ILE A 2 2.27 10.51 -5.76
C ILE A 2 2.99 9.39 -4.99
N ILE A 3 4.00 8.79 -5.61
CA ILE A 3 4.88 7.78 -4.97
C ILE A 3 5.50 8.35 -3.68
N ASP A 4 6.06 9.56 -3.74
CA ASP A 4 6.71 10.21 -2.61
C ASP A 4 5.71 10.55 -1.50
N ILE A 5 4.53 11.06 -1.87
CA ILE A 5 3.46 11.37 -0.92
C ILE A 5 2.97 10.11 -0.21
N ILE A 6 2.79 9.00 -0.94
CA ILE A 6 2.38 7.73 -0.33
C ILE A 6 3.50 7.17 0.56
N SER A 7 4.77 7.36 0.19
CA SER A 7 5.91 7.05 1.06
C SER A 7 5.84 7.81 2.39
N ASP A 8 5.58 9.13 2.35
CA ASP A 8 5.41 9.97 3.56
C ASP A 8 4.24 9.48 4.44
N VAL A 9 3.13 9.08 3.80
CA VAL A 9 1.95 8.51 4.48
C VAL A 9 2.30 7.19 5.17
N CYS A 10 3.05 6.30 4.50
CA CYS A 10 3.49 5.02 5.09
C CYS A 10 4.47 5.23 6.24
N ALA A 11 5.35 6.24 6.16
CA ALA A 11 6.24 6.60 7.26
C ALA A 11 5.46 7.10 8.48
N SER A 12 4.49 8.01 8.27
CA SER A 12 3.61 8.51 9.34
C SER A 12 2.79 7.39 9.99
N LEU A 13 2.31 6.43 9.17
CA LEU A 13 1.61 5.25 9.68
C LEU A 13 2.52 4.37 10.52
N SER A 14 3.77 4.17 10.09
CA SER A 14 4.75 3.36 10.83
C SER A 14 5.02 3.94 12.22
N GLU A 15 5.23 5.27 12.29
CA GLU A 15 5.43 5.99 13.55
C GLU A 15 4.20 5.87 14.47
N ARG A 16 3.01 6.07 13.92
CA ARG A 16 1.75 5.99 14.68
C ARG A 16 1.51 4.61 15.27
N MET A 17 1.84 3.55 14.54
CA MET A 17 1.58 2.17 14.94
C MET A 17 2.72 1.56 15.77
N ASP A 18 3.83 2.28 15.97
CA ASP A 18 5.06 1.75 16.57
C ASP A 18 5.52 0.45 15.88
N GLN A 19 5.37 0.41 14.55
CA GLN A 19 5.63 -0.77 13.74
C GLN A 19 6.26 -0.37 12.41
N GLN A 20 7.37 -1.01 12.06
CA GLN A 20 7.99 -0.79 10.75
C GLN A 20 7.09 -1.34 9.64
N ILE A 21 6.68 -0.48 8.69
CA ILE A 21 5.92 -0.86 7.50
C ILE A 21 6.82 -0.71 6.28
N ASN A 22 6.91 -1.78 5.49
CA ASN A 22 7.71 -1.80 4.28
C ASN A 22 6.94 -1.20 3.10
N TYR A 23 7.35 -0.01 2.64
CA TYR A 23 6.78 0.59 1.45
C TYR A 23 7.58 0.22 0.20
N ILE A 24 6.89 -0.33 -0.81
CA ILE A 24 7.48 -0.66 -2.11
C ILE A 24 6.58 -0.09 -3.20
N TYR A 25 7.15 0.43 -4.29
CA TYR A 25 6.40 0.76 -5.50
C TYR A 25 7.02 0.05 -6.71
N GLY A 26 6.19 -0.38 -7.65
CA GLY A 26 6.63 -1.16 -8.82
C GLY A 26 5.47 -1.89 -9.48
N ASP A 27 5.72 -2.52 -10.62
CA ASP A 27 4.84 -3.60 -11.05
C ASP A 27 4.96 -4.81 -10.09
N SER A 28 4.12 -5.82 -10.27
CA SER A 28 4.13 -6.99 -9.38
C SER A 28 5.43 -7.82 -9.48
N SER A 29 6.12 -7.79 -10.62
CA SER A 29 7.42 -8.48 -10.79
C SER A 29 8.51 -7.78 -9.98
N TYR A 30 8.57 -6.45 -10.03
CA TYR A 30 9.51 -5.66 -9.22
C TYR A 30 9.25 -5.80 -7.72
N ILE A 31 7.98 -5.73 -7.30
CA ILE A 31 7.59 -5.93 -5.89
C ILE A 31 8.04 -7.32 -5.43
N ARG A 32 7.77 -8.36 -6.22
CA ARG A 32 8.21 -9.73 -5.93
C ARG A 32 9.73 -9.83 -5.82
N GLU A 33 10.48 -9.28 -6.77
CA GLU A 33 11.94 -9.33 -6.75
C GLU A 33 12.52 -8.63 -5.52
N THR A 34 11.97 -7.47 -5.15
CA THR A 34 12.33 -6.74 -3.94
C THR A 34 12.12 -7.59 -2.69
N LEU A 35 10.96 -8.26 -2.57
CA LEU A 35 10.69 -9.17 -1.46
C LEU A 35 11.67 -10.36 -1.45
N LEU A 36 12.00 -10.95 -2.60
CA LEU A 36 12.97 -12.03 -2.70
C LEU A 36 14.36 -11.57 -2.25
N LEU A 37 14.79 -10.37 -2.64
CA LEU A 37 16.07 -9.79 -2.23
C LEU A 37 16.13 -9.56 -0.72
N LEU A 38 15.09 -8.96 -0.13
CA LEU A 38 15.00 -8.77 1.32
C LEU A 38 15.02 -10.11 2.08
N GLY A 39 14.50 -11.18 1.48
CA GLY A 39 14.49 -12.53 2.06
C GLY A 39 15.85 -13.23 2.11
N LYS A 40 16.90 -12.71 1.44
CA LYS A 40 18.22 -13.38 1.36
C LYS A 40 19.02 -13.35 2.66
N SER A 41 18.72 -12.43 3.58
CA SER A 41 19.37 -12.33 4.90
C SER A 41 18.33 -12.31 6.00
N ARG A 42 18.65 -12.95 7.15
CA ARG A 42 17.78 -12.95 8.33
C ARG A 42 17.49 -11.54 8.85
N VAL A 43 18.46 -10.62 8.71
CA VAL A 43 18.31 -9.24 9.20
C VAL A 43 17.31 -8.47 8.34
N THR A 44 17.45 -8.55 7.01
CA THR A 44 16.57 -7.83 6.07
C THR A 44 15.21 -8.50 5.93
N ALA A 45 15.10 -9.79 6.21
CA ALA A 45 13.84 -10.52 6.15
C ALA A 45 12.82 -10.02 7.20
N LEU A 46 13.28 -9.51 8.34
CA LEU A 46 12.41 -8.93 9.38
C LEU A 46 11.69 -7.67 8.90
N GLY A 47 12.26 -6.95 7.93
CA GLY A 47 11.68 -5.73 7.37
C GLY A 47 10.79 -5.97 6.15
N LYS A 48 10.43 -7.22 5.83
CA LYS A 48 9.61 -7.52 4.65
C LYS A 48 8.14 -7.21 4.85
N PHE A 49 7.61 -7.59 6.01
CA PHE A 49 6.19 -7.57 6.33
C PHE A 49 5.96 -6.92 7.71
N PRO A 50 4.83 -6.20 7.89
CA PRO A 50 3.83 -5.93 6.87
C PRO A 50 4.35 -4.96 5.80
N MET A 51 3.80 -5.08 4.59
CA MET A 51 4.15 -4.20 3.48
C MET A 51 2.93 -3.48 2.91
N ILE A 52 3.20 -2.31 2.31
CA ILE A 52 2.29 -1.58 1.45
C ILE A 52 2.97 -1.43 0.09
N GLY A 53 2.38 -2.02 -0.94
CA GLY A 53 2.84 -1.99 -2.32
C GLY A 53 2.00 -1.05 -3.17
N LEU A 54 2.59 -0.05 -3.81
CA LEU A 54 1.93 0.81 -4.80
C LEU A 54 2.23 0.29 -6.21
N TYR A 55 1.20 -0.10 -6.96
CA TYR A 55 1.37 -0.53 -8.35
C TYR A 55 1.61 0.66 -9.28
N VAL A 56 2.61 0.53 -10.14
CA VAL A 56 2.95 1.48 -11.21
C VAL A 56 3.09 0.75 -12.57
N PRO A 57 2.97 1.43 -13.73
CA PRO A 57 2.72 2.86 -13.92
C PRO A 57 1.36 3.30 -13.37
N LEU A 58 1.27 4.57 -13.00
CA LEU A 58 0.01 5.25 -12.69
C LEU A 58 -0.16 6.43 -13.63
N ASP A 59 -1.40 6.73 -13.99
CA ASP A 59 -1.73 7.85 -14.85
C ASP A 59 -2.05 9.07 -13.98
N GLU A 60 -1.31 10.17 -14.21
CA GLU A 60 -1.58 11.47 -13.59
C GLU A 60 -2.35 12.36 -14.58
N GLU A 61 -3.64 12.54 -14.35
CA GLU A 61 -4.49 13.45 -15.12
C GLU A 61 -4.23 14.90 -14.70
N ARG A 62 -3.92 15.75 -15.68
CA ARG A 62 -3.61 17.18 -15.50
C ARG A 62 -4.49 18.02 -16.41
N ASP A 63 -5.78 18.04 -16.08
CA ASP A 63 -6.85 18.57 -16.92
C ASP A 63 -7.59 19.77 -16.29
N SER A 64 -7.20 20.20 -15.09
CA SER A 64 -7.73 21.38 -14.40
C SER A 64 -6.64 22.19 -13.74
N GLU A 65 -6.86 23.50 -13.59
CA GLU A 65 -6.00 24.40 -12.80
C GLU A 65 -6.30 24.33 -11.30
N ASP A 66 -7.39 23.69 -10.86
CA ASP A 66 -7.80 23.62 -9.45
C ASP A 66 -6.94 22.67 -8.60
N TYR A 67 -6.22 21.76 -9.24
CA TYR A 67 -5.38 20.74 -8.60
C TYR A 67 -4.13 20.48 -9.44
N PHE A 68 -3.11 19.87 -8.84
CA PHE A 68 -1.89 19.53 -9.56
C PHE A 68 -2.12 18.34 -10.49
N CYS A 69 -2.70 17.26 -9.96
CA CYS A 69 -3.13 16.11 -10.74
C CYS A 69 -4.21 15.28 -10.03
N LYS A 70 -4.88 14.44 -10.79
CA LYS A 70 -5.68 13.31 -10.28
C LYS A 70 -5.07 11.99 -10.72
N ALA A 71 -5.22 10.96 -9.92
CA ALA A 71 -4.84 9.60 -10.29
C ALA A 71 -5.76 8.59 -9.63
N SER A 72 -5.99 7.47 -10.31
CA SER A 72 -6.60 6.29 -9.73
C SER A 72 -5.53 5.22 -9.55
N VAL A 73 -5.20 4.89 -8.30
CA VAL A 73 -4.07 4.00 -7.99
C VAL A 73 -4.51 2.67 -7.41
N ASN A 74 -3.68 1.64 -7.57
CA ASN A 74 -3.90 0.32 -7.00
C ASN A 74 -2.82 0.03 -5.96
N ILE A 75 -3.23 -0.47 -4.78
CA ILE A 75 -2.36 -0.74 -3.65
C ILE A 75 -2.63 -2.17 -3.13
N ILE A 76 -1.56 -2.84 -2.71
CA ILE A 76 -1.62 -4.10 -1.96
C ILE A 76 -1.06 -3.89 -0.55
N ILE A 77 -1.80 -4.32 0.48
CA ILE A 77 -1.32 -4.40 1.86
C ILE A 77 -1.16 -5.88 2.17
N ALA A 78 0.05 -6.33 2.49
CA ALA A 78 0.33 -7.76 2.66
C ALA A 78 1.06 -8.05 3.96
N THR A 79 0.84 -9.27 4.47
CA THR A 79 1.58 -9.87 5.59
C THR A 79 1.95 -11.30 5.23
N ASN A 80 3.06 -11.79 5.78
CA ASN A 80 3.41 -13.20 5.68
C ASN A 80 2.38 -14.07 6.43
N THR A 81 2.17 -15.29 5.94
CA THR A 81 1.21 -16.23 6.51
C THR A 81 1.70 -17.67 6.38
N LEU A 82 1.02 -18.60 7.06
CA LEU A 82 1.33 -20.02 6.94
C LEU A 82 0.32 -20.71 6.02
N GLU A 83 0.81 -21.51 5.08
CA GLU A 83 -0.03 -22.25 4.13
C GLU A 83 -1.13 -23.08 4.81
N LYS A 84 -0.78 -23.68 5.96
CA LYS A 84 -1.65 -24.56 6.75
C LYS A 84 -2.81 -23.86 7.46
N TYR A 85 -2.84 -22.53 7.51
CA TYR A 85 -3.94 -21.82 8.17
C TYR A 85 -5.25 -22.03 7.42
N THR A 86 -6.31 -22.36 8.18
CA THR A 86 -7.68 -22.35 7.68
C THR A 86 -8.12 -20.91 7.39
N ASN A 87 -9.23 -20.73 6.67
CA ASN A 87 -9.74 -19.38 6.41
C ASN A 87 -10.15 -18.65 7.68
N GLU A 88 -10.66 -19.36 8.68
CA GLU A 88 -11.01 -18.82 9.99
C GLU A 88 -9.76 -18.33 10.72
N GLN A 89 -8.68 -19.13 10.72
CA GLN A 89 -7.40 -18.72 11.30
C GLN A 89 -6.78 -17.53 10.56
N ARG A 90 -6.85 -17.50 9.22
CA ARG A 90 -6.39 -16.35 8.42
C ARG A 90 -7.16 -15.09 8.76
N ARG A 91 -8.49 -15.22 8.88
CA ARG A 91 -9.37 -14.11 9.23
C ARG A 91 -8.95 -13.49 10.56
N GLU A 92 -8.79 -14.30 11.59
CA GLU A 92 -8.44 -13.82 12.94
C GLU A 92 -6.99 -13.31 13.00
N ILE A 93 -6.02 -14.10 12.53
CA ILE A 93 -4.58 -13.82 12.69
C ILE A 93 -4.11 -12.76 11.70
N SER A 94 -4.32 -12.99 10.39
CA SER A 94 -3.80 -12.12 9.34
C SER A 94 -4.69 -10.90 9.15
N PHE A 95 -5.99 -11.08 8.94
CA PHE A 95 -6.86 -9.97 8.57
C PHE A 95 -7.24 -9.09 9.76
N GLU A 96 -7.84 -9.66 10.81
CA GLU A 96 -8.27 -8.92 12.01
C GLU A 96 -7.07 -8.45 12.84
N GLY A 97 -6.05 -9.29 12.99
CA GLY A 97 -4.87 -8.98 13.79
C GLY A 97 -3.89 -7.99 13.14
N ILE A 98 -3.77 -7.96 11.81
CA ILE A 98 -2.70 -7.21 11.13
C ILE A 98 -3.25 -6.34 9.99
N LEU A 99 -3.87 -6.93 8.97
CA LEU A 99 -4.15 -6.25 7.72
C LEU A 99 -5.26 -5.19 7.83
N ARG A 100 -6.35 -5.47 8.57
CA ARG A 100 -7.44 -4.51 8.79
C ARG A 100 -6.98 -3.30 9.61
N PRO A 101 -6.27 -3.46 10.75
CA PRO A 101 -5.64 -2.32 11.44
C PRO A 101 -4.77 -1.46 10.52
N LEU A 102 -3.90 -2.08 9.71
CA LEU A 102 -3.06 -1.37 8.75
C LEU A 102 -3.87 -0.65 7.68
N TYR A 103 -4.90 -1.29 7.12
CA TYR A 103 -5.80 -0.68 6.14
C TYR A 103 -6.49 0.56 6.72
N TYR A 104 -7.13 0.44 7.89
CA TYR A 104 -7.81 1.58 8.50
C TYR A 104 -6.83 2.70 8.86
N GLY A 105 -5.67 2.35 9.42
CA GLY A 105 -4.60 3.31 9.71
C GLY A 105 -4.12 4.03 8.44
N PHE A 106 -3.88 3.30 7.35
CA PHE A 106 -3.45 3.86 6.07
C PHE A 106 -4.48 4.83 5.49
N ILE A 107 -5.76 4.46 5.48
CA ILE A 107 -6.85 5.35 5.03
C ILE A 107 -6.93 6.61 5.91
N GLU A 108 -6.72 6.50 7.21
CA GLU A 108 -6.69 7.66 8.11
C GLU A 108 -5.49 8.57 7.87
N GLU A 109 -4.30 8.02 7.67
CA GLU A 109 -3.10 8.82 7.37
C GLU A 109 -3.20 9.49 5.98
N LEU A 110 -3.83 8.83 4.99
CA LEU A 110 -4.18 9.48 3.72
C LEU A 110 -5.05 10.72 3.96
N LYS A 111 -6.11 10.62 4.78
CA LYS A 111 -7.01 11.75 5.06
C LYS A 111 -6.32 12.90 5.78
N LYS A 112 -5.32 12.61 6.62
CA LYS A 112 -4.54 13.63 7.34
C LYS A 112 -3.51 14.30 6.46
N CYS A 113 -3.09 13.66 5.38
CA CYS A 113 -2.12 14.20 4.44
C CYS A 113 -2.67 15.48 3.80
N ASP A 114 -2.04 16.61 4.11
CA ASP A 114 -2.44 17.93 3.63
C ASP A 114 -2.27 18.09 2.11
N LYS A 115 -1.43 17.26 1.49
CA LYS A 115 -1.19 17.24 0.04
C LYS A 115 -2.35 16.65 -0.77
N PHE A 116 -3.20 15.82 -0.17
CA PHE A 116 -4.38 15.26 -0.83
C PHE A 116 -5.65 16.05 -0.51
N ASP A 117 -6.55 16.12 -1.50
CA ASP A 117 -7.91 16.63 -1.34
C ASP A 117 -8.92 15.49 -1.47
N PHE A 118 -9.65 15.22 -0.39
CA PHE A 118 -10.72 14.22 -0.34
C PHE A 118 -12.12 14.87 -0.25
N SER A 119 -12.24 16.15 -0.59
CA SER A 119 -13.48 16.95 -0.49
C SER A 119 -14.06 17.04 0.92
N TYR A 120 -15.17 17.77 1.08
CA TYR A 120 -15.90 17.89 2.34
C TYR A 120 -16.44 16.56 2.88
N SER A 121 -16.64 15.56 2.02
CA SER A 121 -17.10 14.24 2.46
C SER A 121 -16.04 13.51 3.31
N GLY A 122 -14.76 13.84 3.12
CA GLY A 122 -13.65 13.12 3.73
C GLY A 122 -13.62 11.63 3.37
N ILE A 123 -14.31 11.24 2.29
CA ILE A 123 -14.36 9.87 1.80
C ILE A 123 -13.17 9.66 0.88
N VAL A 124 -12.35 8.66 1.24
CA VAL A 124 -11.29 8.16 0.37
C VAL A 124 -11.93 7.12 -0.54
N SER A 125 -12.31 7.51 -1.76
CA SER A 125 -13.00 6.63 -2.71
C SER A 125 -12.08 5.52 -3.20
N HIS A 126 -12.47 4.26 -3.02
CA HIS A 126 -11.76 3.08 -3.51
C HIS A 126 -12.62 1.82 -3.37
N THR A 127 -12.18 0.74 -4.03
CA THR A 127 -12.68 -0.62 -3.83
C THR A 127 -11.78 -1.39 -2.87
N TYR A 128 -12.36 -2.12 -1.93
CA TYR A 128 -11.67 -2.94 -0.93
C TYR A 128 -11.93 -4.44 -1.18
N SER A 129 -10.88 -5.26 -1.12
CA SER A 129 -11.04 -6.73 -1.14
C SER A 129 -9.98 -7.45 -0.30
N GLU A 130 -10.42 -8.48 0.44
CA GLU A 130 -9.55 -9.40 1.19
C GLU A 130 -9.25 -10.66 0.37
N ASN A 131 -7.97 -10.93 0.12
CA ASN A 131 -7.56 -12.08 -0.68
C ASN A 131 -7.01 -13.22 0.20
N TYR A 132 -7.89 -14.16 0.52
CA TYR A 132 -7.56 -15.40 1.24
C TYR A 132 -6.87 -16.45 0.34
N SER A 133 -6.88 -16.25 -0.99
CA SER A 133 -6.40 -17.26 -1.94
C SER A 133 -4.88 -17.27 -2.04
N PHE A 134 -4.22 -16.12 -1.90
CA PHE A 134 -2.75 -16.02 -1.97
C PHE A 134 -2.05 -16.87 -0.93
N GLY A 135 -2.57 -16.89 0.29
CA GLY A 135 -1.93 -17.64 1.36
C GLY A 135 -2.03 -19.16 1.20
N ARG A 136 -3.01 -19.64 0.42
CA ARG A 136 -3.22 -21.06 0.11
C ARG A 136 -2.54 -21.48 -1.20
N ARG A 137 -2.74 -20.72 -2.28
CA ARG A 137 -2.24 -21.07 -3.62
C ARG A 137 -0.85 -20.51 -3.92
N GLY A 138 -0.39 -19.53 -3.15
CA GLY A 138 0.74 -18.67 -3.51
C GLY A 138 0.24 -17.43 -4.26
N ALA A 139 0.93 -16.31 -4.06
CA ALA A 139 0.79 -15.13 -4.90
C ALA A 139 1.75 -15.25 -6.09
N VAL A 140 1.33 -14.81 -7.26
CA VAL A 140 2.17 -14.77 -8.47
C VAL A 140 2.27 -13.35 -9.00
N ASP A 141 3.40 -13.01 -9.61
CA ASP A 141 3.57 -11.77 -10.36
C ASP A 141 2.84 -11.82 -11.72
N VAL A 142 2.93 -10.73 -12.50
CA VAL A 142 2.34 -10.62 -13.84
C VAL A 142 2.90 -11.66 -14.82
N ASP A 143 4.11 -12.18 -14.57
CA ASP A 143 4.75 -13.23 -15.36
C ASP A 143 4.38 -14.65 -14.89
N GLY A 144 3.52 -14.77 -13.87
CA GLY A 144 3.09 -16.05 -13.29
C GLY A 144 4.10 -16.68 -12.35
N LYS A 145 5.14 -15.94 -11.90
CA LYS A 145 6.16 -16.47 -10.98
C LYS A 145 5.74 -16.26 -9.53
N GLU A 146 5.94 -17.28 -8.70
CA GLU A 146 5.57 -17.22 -7.28
C GLU A 146 6.38 -16.18 -6.50
N VAL A 147 5.67 -15.38 -5.71
CA VAL A 147 6.23 -14.67 -4.55
C VAL A 147 6.68 -15.76 -3.60
N GLY A 148 7.98 -15.94 -3.41
CA GLY A 148 8.58 -17.15 -2.80
C GLY A 148 8.18 -17.48 -1.35
N GLU A 149 7.19 -16.79 -0.79
CA GLU A 149 6.54 -17.09 0.48
C GLU A 149 5.02 -16.86 0.37
N LYS A 150 4.27 -17.50 1.28
CA LYS A 150 2.82 -17.33 1.33
C LYS A 150 2.48 -16.01 2.01
N ILE A 151 1.57 -15.27 1.40
CA ILE A 151 1.07 -13.99 1.91
C ILE A 151 -0.46 -14.00 2.01
N ASP A 152 -1.01 -13.30 3.00
CA ASP A 152 -2.40 -12.84 2.97
C ASP A 152 -2.38 -11.34 2.64
N ALA A 153 -3.37 -10.85 1.90
CA ALA A 153 -3.36 -9.47 1.44
C ALA A 153 -4.74 -8.83 1.36
N ILE A 154 -4.78 -7.51 1.57
CA ILE A 154 -5.86 -6.62 1.18
C ILE A 154 -5.45 -5.92 -0.12
N GLU A 155 -6.34 -5.89 -1.10
CA GLU A 155 -6.18 -5.07 -2.30
C GLU A 155 -7.10 -3.86 -2.22
N ILE A 156 -6.52 -2.68 -2.37
CA ILE A 156 -7.21 -1.40 -2.56
C ILE A 156 -7.12 -1.09 -4.06
N LYS A 157 -8.28 -1.02 -4.72
CA LYS A 157 -8.35 -0.80 -6.18
C LYS A 157 -9.05 0.50 -6.49
N ASN A 158 -8.59 1.18 -7.53
CA ASN A 158 -9.15 2.44 -8.00
C ASN A 158 -9.24 3.47 -6.86
N LEU A 159 -8.15 3.64 -6.12
CA LEU A 159 -8.04 4.65 -5.08
C LEU A 159 -7.90 6.02 -5.74
N ASP A 160 -8.95 6.83 -5.62
CA ASP A 160 -9.01 8.15 -6.23
C ASP A 160 -8.23 9.15 -5.38
N LEU A 161 -7.18 9.70 -5.96
CA LEU A 161 -6.32 10.70 -5.34
C LEU A 161 -6.41 12.00 -6.14
N THR A 162 -6.73 13.09 -5.45
CA THR A 162 -6.57 14.45 -5.99
C THR A 162 -5.42 15.12 -5.25
N VAL A 163 -4.35 15.46 -5.96
CA VAL A 163 -3.20 16.15 -5.37
C VAL A 163 -3.41 17.65 -5.49
N LYS A 164 -3.36 18.36 -4.37
CA LYS A 164 -3.52 19.82 -4.33
C LYS A 164 -2.39 20.50 -5.09
N ASN A 165 -2.68 21.68 -5.63
CA ASN A 165 -1.65 22.58 -6.10
C ASN A 165 -0.69 22.89 -4.94
N GLN A 166 0.59 22.55 -5.14
CA GLN A 166 1.64 22.91 -4.20
C GLN A 166 1.85 24.42 -4.33
N ASN A 167 1.48 25.20 -3.31
CA ASN A 167 1.75 26.63 -3.31
C ASN A 167 3.27 26.87 -3.31
N CYS A 168 3.80 27.40 -4.41
CA CYS A 168 5.15 27.94 -4.50
C CYS A 168 5.29 29.23 -3.65
N TYR A 169 5.23 29.13 -2.32
CA TYR A 169 5.59 30.24 -1.41
C TYR A 169 7.00 30.08 -0.81
N ALA A 170 7.84 29.21 -1.37
CA ALA A 170 9.26 29.11 -1.03
C ALA A 170 10.12 29.86 -2.06
N ASN A 171 10.05 31.19 -2.05
CA ASN A 171 11.09 32.12 -2.56
C ASN A 171 10.68 33.58 -2.30
N ARG A 172 10.48 33.92 -1.03
CA ARG A 172 10.44 35.31 -0.56
C ARG A 172 11.33 35.45 0.66
N TYR A 173 12.64 35.36 0.44
CA TYR A 173 13.69 35.95 1.28
C TYR A 173 14.79 36.45 0.36
#